data_AF-A0A1B1E0V6-F1
#
_entry.id   AF-A0A1B1E0V6-F1
#
_cell.length_a   1.000
_cell.length_b   1.000
_cell.length_c   1.000
_cell.angle_alpha   90.00
_cell.angle_beta   90.00
_cell.angle_gamma   90.00
#
_symmetry.space_group_name_H-M   'P 1'
#
loop_
_entity.id
_entity.type
_entity.pdbx_description
1 polymer ?
#
loop_
_entity_poly.entity_id
_entity_poly.type
_entity_poly.pdbx_seq_one_letter_code
_entity_poly.pdbx_strand_id
1 'polypeptide(L)'
;MSKDSSEARSHAEHNSDKKSKVEDDLISIAGSNCSSTKSNKKSLYSRNSNVHQLLARIAQEIDERKPSNVIHFIVDFLCKHYPEHLHGFEAIWNGDPDLEQERILVVEFFKQQKLPVEISVHFVNAGFDTVETLCTLSTNALDDIEKFNNTRWLPGHKVRLQQTFNDITNRVRIFKEERDNLIKSVKHRFVGNATPQLLNSVVVPKVRSPMILPAHPHTHPPFGVSTRGGNYIALDKVVHPPYFYKR
;
A
#
# COMPACT_ATOMS: atom_id res chain seq x y z
N MET A 1 30.44 44.01 26.71
CA MET A 1 31.54 44.24 25.76
C MET A 1 31.13 43.49 24.49
N SER A 2 30.60 44.12 23.41
CA SER A 2 31.14 45.28 22.65
C SER A 2 32.54 44.90 22.14
N LYS A 3 32.92 44.78 20.85
CA LYS A 3 32.55 45.41 19.56
C LYS A 3 32.93 44.44 18.39
N ASP A 4 32.57 44.55 17.11
CA ASP A 4 31.65 45.38 16.29
C ASP A 4 31.46 44.69 14.89
N SER A 5 30.50 45.19 14.08
CA SER A 5 30.49 45.45 12.61
C SER A 5 31.43 44.67 11.64
N SER A 6 30.94 43.98 10.59
CA SER A 6 30.52 44.48 9.25
C SER A 6 31.65 44.97 8.32
N GLU A 7 31.75 44.45 7.09
CA GLU A 7 31.73 45.19 5.79
C GLU A 7 31.87 44.22 4.58
N ALA A 8 31.41 44.63 3.39
CA ALA A 8 31.42 43.82 2.16
C ALA A 8 32.10 44.56 0.98
N ARG A 9 32.81 43.80 0.12
CA ARG A 9 33.29 44.17 -1.23
C ARG A 9 33.30 42.90 -2.08
N SER A 10 32.70 42.71 -3.26
CA SER A 10 32.35 43.53 -4.45
C SER A 10 33.30 43.32 -5.64
N HIS A 11 32.71 43.00 -6.80
CA HIS A 11 33.25 42.97 -8.17
C HIS A 11 34.41 42.04 -8.55
N ALA A 12 34.12 41.14 -9.50
CA ALA A 12 34.80 41.09 -10.80
C ALA A 12 33.89 40.39 -11.83
N GLU A 13 33.30 41.15 -12.74
CA GLU A 13 32.65 40.62 -13.95
C GLU A 13 33.72 40.36 -15.02
N HIS A 14 33.53 39.37 -15.89
CA HIS A 14 34.14 39.43 -17.21
C HIS A 14 33.30 38.75 -18.29
N ASN A 15 32.91 39.54 -19.29
CA ASN A 15 32.20 39.10 -20.49
C ASN A 15 33.06 38.17 -21.37
N SER A 16 32.43 37.22 -22.07
CA SER A 16 32.33 37.34 -23.54
C SER A 16 31.37 36.33 -24.17
N ASP A 17 30.31 36.83 -24.80
CA ASP A 17 29.58 36.11 -25.83
C ASP A 17 30.48 35.80 -27.03
N LYS A 18 30.47 34.55 -27.52
CA LYS A 18 30.71 34.25 -28.94
C LYS A 18 29.78 33.15 -29.45
N LYS A 19 28.67 33.59 -30.05
CA LYS A 19 27.78 32.81 -30.89
C LYS A 19 28.26 32.88 -32.33
N SER A 20 28.72 31.77 -32.91
CA SER A 20 28.97 31.68 -34.35
C SER A 20 28.56 30.31 -34.90
N LYS A 21 27.61 30.34 -35.83
CA LYS A 21 27.14 29.24 -36.67
C LYS A 21 27.96 29.21 -37.97
N VAL A 22 28.23 28.01 -38.49
CA VAL A 22 28.63 27.56 -39.85
C VAL A 22 29.33 26.21 -39.60
N GLU A 23 28.68 25.07 -39.86
CA GLU A 23 28.49 24.38 -41.16
C GLU A 23 29.78 23.85 -41.80
N ASP A 24 29.62 22.68 -42.43
CA ASP A 24 30.66 21.74 -42.84
C ASP A 24 31.71 22.33 -43.80
N ASP A 25 32.98 21.93 -43.64
CA ASP A 25 33.61 21.17 -44.75
C ASP A 25 34.88 20.38 -44.37
N LEU A 26 35.10 19.36 -45.18
CA LEU A 26 36.14 18.32 -45.16
C LEU A 26 37.60 18.83 -45.08
N ILE A 27 38.40 18.35 -44.12
CA ILE A 27 39.86 18.18 -44.31
C ILE A 27 40.34 16.80 -43.80
N SER A 28 41.10 16.14 -44.67
CA SER A 28 41.77 14.85 -44.50
C SER A 28 42.94 14.88 -43.50
N ILE A 29 43.11 13.80 -42.72
CA ILE A 29 44.45 13.32 -42.34
C ILE A 29 44.56 11.85 -42.80
N ALA A 30 45.26 11.66 -43.91
CA ALA A 30 45.78 10.36 -44.33
C ALA A 30 47.19 10.16 -43.74
N GLY A 31 47.43 9.03 -43.07
CA GLY A 31 48.79 8.70 -42.62
C GLY A 31 48.88 7.52 -41.63
N SER A 32 49.43 6.40 -42.12
CA SER A 32 50.06 5.33 -41.34
C SER A 32 49.18 4.34 -40.54
N ASN A 33 48.99 3.15 -41.12
CA ASN A 33 49.27 1.80 -40.59
C ASN A 33 48.85 1.40 -39.15
N CYS A 34 48.38 0.18 -38.85
CA CYS A 34 47.84 -0.93 -39.65
C CYS A 34 47.17 -1.96 -38.69
N SER A 35 46.11 -2.64 -39.14
CA SER A 35 45.57 -3.90 -38.58
C SER A 35 45.00 -3.95 -37.14
N SER A 36 43.71 -3.61 -36.98
CA SER A 36 42.82 -4.19 -35.94
C SER A 36 41.32 -3.89 -36.12
N THR A 37 40.94 -2.92 -36.96
CA THR A 37 39.61 -2.26 -36.92
C THR A 37 38.44 -2.96 -37.65
N LYS A 38 38.63 -4.12 -38.30
CA LYS A 38 37.56 -4.79 -39.08
C LYS A 38 36.59 -5.66 -38.25
N SER A 39 36.96 -6.08 -37.03
CA SER A 39 36.08 -6.84 -36.13
C SER A 39 35.08 -5.97 -35.36
N ASN A 40 35.48 -4.76 -34.95
CA ASN A 40 34.64 -3.88 -34.12
C ASN A 40 33.39 -3.32 -34.83
N LYS A 41 33.42 -3.09 -36.14
CA LYS A 41 32.27 -2.45 -36.83
C LYS A 41 31.01 -3.34 -36.85
N LYS A 42 31.14 -4.65 -37.08
CA LYS A 42 29.98 -5.58 -37.04
C LYS A 42 29.38 -5.68 -35.62
N SER A 43 30.24 -5.70 -34.60
CA SER A 43 29.83 -5.69 -33.19
C SER A 43 29.00 -4.45 -32.85
N LEU A 44 29.44 -3.26 -33.27
CA LEU A 44 28.72 -2.00 -33.05
C LEU A 44 27.32 -1.97 -33.69
N TYR A 45 27.18 -2.38 -34.96
CA TYR A 45 25.86 -2.44 -35.61
C TYR A 45 24.91 -3.43 -34.91
N SER A 46 25.41 -4.60 -34.50
CA SER A 46 24.60 -5.60 -33.78
C SER A 46 24.25 -5.17 -32.35
N ARG A 47 25.14 -4.43 -31.67
CA ARG A 47 24.84 -3.85 -30.35
C ARG A 47 23.72 -2.82 -30.45
N ASN A 48 23.75 -1.98 -31.47
CA ASN A 48 22.70 -0.99 -31.71
C ASN A 48 21.35 -1.66 -32.04
N SER A 49 21.31 -2.73 -32.85
CA SER A 49 20.04 -3.45 -33.11
C SER A 49 19.41 -4.04 -31.85
N ASN A 50 20.23 -4.56 -30.93
CA ASN A 50 19.73 -5.15 -29.69
C ASN A 50 19.15 -4.08 -28.74
N VAL A 51 19.79 -2.91 -28.66
CA VAL A 51 19.26 -1.76 -27.91
C VAL A 51 17.95 -1.26 -28.53
N HIS A 52 17.85 -1.16 -29.85
CA HIS A 52 16.59 -0.79 -30.51
C HIS A 52 15.45 -1.79 -30.25
N GLN A 53 15.74 -3.10 -30.22
CA GLN A 53 14.74 -4.12 -29.88
C GLN A 53 14.26 -4.01 -28.42
N LEU A 54 15.17 -3.76 -27.47
CA LEU A 54 14.82 -3.52 -26.07
C LEU A 54 13.91 -2.30 -25.92
N LEU A 55 14.30 -1.17 -26.54
CA LEU A 55 13.51 0.06 -26.50
C LEU A 55 12.15 -0.08 -27.17
N ALA A 56 12.06 -0.79 -28.30
CA ALA A 56 10.79 -1.08 -28.97
C ALA A 56 9.87 -1.93 -28.09
N ARG A 57 10.41 -2.94 -27.39
CA ARG A 57 9.64 -3.76 -26.46
C ARG A 57 9.14 -2.97 -25.24
N ILE A 58 10.00 -2.12 -24.68
CA ILE A 58 9.62 -1.22 -23.56
C ILE A 58 8.51 -0.27 -24.00
N ALA A 59 8.63 0.34 -25.18
CA ALA A 59 7.61 1.24 -25.72
C ALA A 59 6.26 0.52 -25.91
N GLN A 60 6.27 -0.68 -26.50
CA GLN A 60 5.07 -1.52 -26.65
C GLN A 60 4.39 -1.79 -25.30
N GLU A 61 5.14 -2.20 -24.28
CA GLU A 61 4.57 -2.52 -22.96
C GLU A 61 4.07 -1.26 -22.23
N ILE A 62 4.64 -0.08 -22.48
CA ILE A 62 4.11 1.21 -22.00
C ILE A 62 2.79 1.54 -22.70
N ASP A 63 2.70 1.37 -24.02
CA ASP A 63 1.48 1.65 -24.80
C ASP A 63 0.33 0.70 -24.43
N GLU A 64 0.64 -0.57 -24.16
CA GLU A 64 -0.32 -1.59 -23.71
C GLU A 64 -0.82 -1.35 -22.28
N ARG A 65 0.08 -1.08 -21.32
CA ARG A 65 -0.28 -0.98 -19.89
C ARG A 65 -0.66 0.42 -19.42
N LYS A 66 -0.20 1.46 -20.13
CA LYS A 66 -0.39 2.90 -19.81
C LYS A 66 -0.08 3.22 -18.34
N PRO A 67 1.16 2.93 -17.86
CA PRO A 67 1.54 3.16 -16.47
C PRO A 67 1.47 4.65 -16.11
N SER A 68 0.97 4.96 -14.92
CA SER A 68 0.91 6.34 -14.40
C SER A 68 2.30 6.93 -14.14
N ASN A 69 3.28 6.10 -13.79
CA ASN A 69 4.69 6.46 -13.67
C ASN A 69 5.52 5.61 -14.64
N VAL A 70 5.81 6.18 -15.81
CA VAL A 70 6.59 5.53 -16.87
C VAL A 70 8.02 5.19 -16.42
N ILE A 71 8.64 6.03 -15.59
CA ILE A 71 10.02 5.78 -15.13
C ILE A 71 10.07 4.57 -14.19
N HIS A 72 9.18 4.52 -13.20
CA HIS A 72 9.07 3.36 -12.29
C HIS A 72 8.80 2.08 -13.09
N PHE A 73 7.87 2.14 -14.04
CA PHE A 73 7.55 1.00 -14.90
C PHE A 73 8.75 0.50 -15.72
N ILE A 74 9.57 1.40 -16.29
CA ILE A 74 10.78 1.01 -17.02
C ILE A 74 11.76 0.27 -16.10
N VAL A 75 11.95 0.75 -14.87
CA VAL A 75 12.85 0.11 -13.91
C VAL A 75 12.30 -1.25 -13.46
N ASP A 76 11.01 -1.35 -13.13
CA ASP A 76 10.35 -2.64 -12.82
C ASP A 76 10.51 -3.64 -13.97
N PHE A 77 10.27 -3.19 -15.20
CA PHE A 77 10.35 -4.01 -16.40
C PHE A 77 11.77 -4.55 -16.61
N LEU A 78 12.80 -3.70 -16.43
CA LEU A 78 14.18 -4.12 -16.52
C LEU A 78 14.55 -5.11 -15.39
N CYS A 79 14.17 -4.83 -14.15
CA CYS A 79 14.42 -5.72 -13.00
C CYS A 79 13.75 -7.10 -13.18
N LYS A 80 12.55 -7.12 -13.76
CA LYS A 80 11.78 -8.35 -14.00
C LYS A 80 12.29 -9.19 -15.17
N HIS A 81 12.73 -8.55 -16.25
CA HIS A 81 13.02 -9.24 -17.52
C HIS A 81 14.52 -9.37 -17.84
N TYR A 82 15.39 -8.58 -17.18
CA TYR A 82 16.82 -8.56 -17.42
C TYR A 82 17.69 -8.53 -16.13
N PRO A 83 17.34 -9.27 -15.05
CA PRO A 83 18.03 -9.18 -13.76
C PRO A 83 19.53 -9.46 -13.84
N GLU A 84 19.94 -10.46 -14.62
CA GLU A 84 21.36 -10.81 -14.84
C GLU A 84 22.20 -9.65 -15.42
N HIS A 85 21.56 -8.72 -16.15
CA HIS A 85 22.21 -7.57 -16.77
C HIS A 85 22.27 -6.35 -15.83
N LEU A 86 21.65 -6.45 -14.64
CA LEU A 86 21.56 -5.39 -13.63
C LEU A 86 22.48 -5.66 -12.43
N HIS A 87 23.21 -6.78 -12.42
CA HIS A 87 24.25 -7.10 -11.45
C HIS A 87 23.80 -7.00 -9.96
N GLY A 88 22.57 -7.45 -9.66
CA GLY A 88 22.01 -7.42 -8.31
C GLY A 88 21.22 -6.16 -7.96
N PHE A 89 21.15 -5.16 -8.87
CA PHE A 89 20.28 -4.00 -8.67
C PHE A 89 18.79 -4.38 -8.62
N GLU A 90 18.37 -5.49 -9.23
CA GLU A 90 16.99 -5.99 -9.09
C GLU A 90 16.66 -6.37 -7.65
N ALA A 91 17.62 -6.90 -6.87
CA ALA A 91 17.40 -7.23 -5.47
C ALA A 91 17.29 -5.97 -4.61
N ILE A 92 18.05 -4.92 -4.94
CA ILE A 92 17.95 -3.60 -4.29
C ILE A 92 16.61 -2.93 -4.61
N TRP A 93 16.17 -3.01 -5.87
CA TRP A 93 14.94 -2.39 -6.35
C TRP A 93 13.67 -3.07 -5.82
N ASN A 94 13.61 -4.40 -5.90
CA ASN A 94 12.46 -5.17 -5.41
C ASN A 94 12.42 -5.29 -3.88
N GLY A 95 13.55 -5.05 -3.21
CA GLY A 95 13.71 -5.31 -1.78
C GLY A 95 13.90 -6.79 -1.44
N ASP A 96 14.18 -7.07 -0.18
CA ASP A 96 14.27 -8.42 0.34
C ASP A 96 12.84 -8.98 0.58
N PRO A 97 12.43 -10.05 -0.15
CA PRO A 97 11.09 -10.63 0.00
C PRO A 97 10.85 -11.26 1.38
N ASP A 98 11.91 -11.74 2.06
CA ASP A 98 11.78 -12.32 3.39
C ASP A 98 11.53 -11.21 4.43
N LEU A 99 12.18 -10.04 4.27
CA LEU A 99 11.94 -8.86 5.10
C LEU A 99 10.51 -8.29 4.92
N GLU A 100 10.00 -8.24 3.69
CA GLU A 100 8.61 -7.83 3.45
C GLU A 100 7.61 -8.83 4.04
N GLN A 101 7.92 -10.13 4.02
CA GLN A 101 7.12 -11.14 4.68
C GLN A 101 7.13 -10.98 6.22
N GLU A 102 8.25 -10.60 6.84
CA GLU A 102 8.31 -10.27 8.27
C GLU A 102 7.51 -9.01 8.61
N ARG A 103 7.54 -7.97 7.76
CA ARG A 103 6.70 -6.76 7.93
C ARG A 103 5.21 -7.10 7.89
N ILE A 104 4.79 -8.00 7.00
CA ILE A 104 3.42 -8.52 6.98
C ILE A 104 3.08 -9.24 8.29
N LEU A 105 4.01 -10.03 8.87
CA LEU A 105 3.80 -10.68 10.17
C LEU A 105 3.69 -9.67 11.33
N VAL A 106 4.41 -8.54 11.29
CA VAL A 106 4.21 -7.42 12.22
C VAL A 106 2.79 -6.85 12.09
N VAL A 107 2.29 -6.61 10.87
CA VAL A 107 0.90 -6.16 10.65
C VAL A 107 -0.12 -7.18 11.17
N GLU A 108 0.09 -8.48 10.94
CA GLU A 108 -0.78 -9.54 11.45
C GLU A 108 -0.79 -9.61 12.99
N PHE A 109 0.37 -9.46 13.63
CA PHE A 109 0.48 -9.40 15.08
C PHE A 109 -0.34 -8.24 15.68
N PHE A 110 -0.19 -7.02 15.15
CA PHE A 110 -0.95 -5.86 15.61
C PHE A 110 -2.46 -6.05 15.40
N LYS A 111 -2.88 -6.64 14.27
CA LYS A 111 -4.26 -7.00 13.99
C LYS A 111 -4.83 -8.03 14.98
N GLN A 112 -4.03 -9.01 15.42
CA GLN A 112 -4.41 -9.96 16.47
C GLN A 112 -4.67 -9.22 17.80
N GLN A 113 -3.81 -8.26 18.17
CA GLN A 113 -3.97 -7.38 19.34
C GLN A 113 -5.03 -6.28 19.19
N LYS A 114 -5.85 -6.33 18.12
CA LYS A 114 -6.93 -5.38 17.81
C LYS A 114 -6.43 -3.93 17.67
N LEU A 115 -5.27 -3.75 17.05
CA LEU A 115 -4.74 -2.44 16.65
C LEU A 115 -4.93 -2.24 15.13
N PRO A 116 -5.13 -1.00 14.65
CA PRO A 116 -5.19 -0.69 13.22
C PRO A 116 -3.86 -0.92 12.49
N VAL A 117 -3.92 -1.13 11.17
CA VAL A 117 -2.75 -1.39 10.32
C VAL A 117 -1.79 -0.20 10.30
N GLU A 118 -2.34 1.02 10.38
CA GLU A 118 -1.59 2.27 10.46
C GLU A 118 -0.69 2.29 11.70
N ILE A 119 -1.09 1.63 12.80
CA ILE A 119 -0.25 1.55 13.99
C ILE A 119 0.95 0.63 13.76
N SER A 120 0.77 -0.55 13.16
CA SER A 120 1.91 -1.41 12.78
C SER A 120 2.92 -0.69 11.87
N VAL A 121 2.44 0.12 10.91
CA VAL A 121 3.32 0.92 10.03
C VAL A 121 4.22 1.87 10.82
N HIS A 122 3.74 2.45 11.93
CA HIS A 122 4.59 3.31 12.77
C HIS A 122 5.79 2.57 13.40
N PHE A 123 5.65 1.28 13.70
CA PHE A 123 6.72 0.44 14.26
C PHE A 123 7.70 0.02 13.16
N VAL A 124 7.18 -0.39 12.00
CA VAL A 124 7.98 -0.68 10.79
C VAL A 124 8.83 0.54 10.38
N ASN A 125 8.23 1.73 10.31
CA ASN A 125 8.94 2.99 10.03
C ASN A 125 10.06 3.29 11.04
N ALA A 126 9.90 2.86 12.29
CA ALA A 126 10.89 3.05 13.35
C ALA A 126 11.95 1.93 13.40
N GLY A 127 11.98 1.01 12.41
CA GLY A 127 12.96 -0.07 12.28
C GLY A 127 12.60 -1.36 13.02
N PHE A 128 11.34 -1.52 13.45
CA PHE A 128 10.85 -2.76 14.06
C PHE A 128 10.13 -3.62 13.02
N ASP A 129 10.90 -4.07 12.04
CA ASP A 129 10.42 -4.75 10.83
C ASP A 129 10.02 -6.22 11.06
N THR A 130 10.44 -6.86 12.16
CA THR A 130 10.12 -8.27 12.47
C THR A 130 9.47 -8.42 13.85
N VAL A 131 8.74 -9.51 14.07
CA VAL A 131 8.08 -9.76 15.36
C VAL A 131 9.05 -10.02 16.52
N GLU A 132 10.30 -10.42 16.25
CA GLU A 132 11.38 -10.51 17.24
C GLU A 132 11.87 -9.12 17.66
N THR A 133 12.01 -8.19 16.71
CA THR A 133 12.47 -6.82 17.03
C THR A 133 11.48 -6.12 17.96
N LEU A 134 10.16 -6.39 17.84
CA LEU A 134 9.15 -5.90 18.78
C LEU A 134 9.42 -6.34 20.22
N CYS A 135 9.98 -7.54 20.46
CA CYS A 135 10.31 -8.03 21.81
C CYS A 135 11.44 -7.25 22.50
N THR A 136 12.18 -6.40 21.76
CA THR A 136 13.21 -5.51 22.33
C THR A 136 12.62 -4.23 22.92
N LEU A 137 11.36 -3.92 22.61
CA LEU A 137 10.68 -2.71 23.05
C LEU A 137 10.14 -2.84 24.48
N SER A 138 10.32 -1.77 25.24
CA SER A 138 9.59 -1.53 26.49
C SER A 138 8.47 -0.51 26.27
N THR A 139 7.51 -0.46 27.18
CA THR A 139 6.40 0.51 27.16
C THR A 139 6.85 1.97 27.15
N ASN A 140 8.08 2.27 27.60
CA ASN A 140 8.66 3.62 27.59
C ASN A 140 8.95 4.13 26.17
N ALA A 141 9.33 3.24 25.25
CA ALA A 141 9.68 3.61 23.87
C ALA A 141 8.45 3.97 23.01
N LEU A 142 7.24 3.69 23.48
CA LEU A 142 6.00 3.94 22.75
C LEU A 142 5.78 5.42 22.42
N ASP A 143 6.10 6.32 23.36
CA ASP A 143 5.96 7.77 23.12
C ASP A 143 7.01 8.29 22.14
N ASP A 144 8.16 7.62 21.98
CA ASP A 144 9.19 8.02 21.03
C ASP A 144 8.87 7.54 19.61
N ILE A 145 8.27 6.35 19.46
CA ILE A 145 7.74 5.85 18.17
C ILE A 145 6.58 6.74 17.70
N GLU A 146 5.71 7.19 18.61
CA GLU A 146 4.62 8.14 18.29
C GLU A 146 5.17 9.48 17.79
N LYS A 147 6.17 10.05 18.47
CA LYS A 147 6.85 11.30 18.06
C LYS A 147 7.57 11.14 16.72
N PHE A 148 8.31 10.05 16.52
CA PHE A 148 9.07 9.78 15.29
C PHE A 148 8.16 9.78 14.05
N ASN A 149 6.96 9.21 14.18
CA ASN A 149 5.97 9.18 13.11
C ASN A 149 5.12 10.47 13.00
N ASN A 150 5.44 11.52 13.78
CA ASN A 150 4.70 12.79 13.82
C ASN A 150 3.18 12.63 13.99
N THR A 151 2.77 11.61 14.74
CA THR A 151 1.37 11.20 14.89
C THR A 151 0.90 11.39 16.33
N ARG A 152 -0.41 11.18 16.57
CA ARG A 152 -0.96 11.09 17.93
C ARG A 152 -1.97 9.96 18.01
N TRP A 153 -1.62 8.92 18.76
CA TRP A 153 -2.47 7.77 18.97
C TRP A 153 -3.62 8.11 19.92
N LEU A 154 -4.82 7.63 19.57
CA LEU A 154 -6.00 7.78 20.42
C LEU A 154 -5.77 7.06 21.77
N PRO A 155 -6.36 7.55 22.88
CA PRO A 155 -6.12 6.99 24.22
C PRO A 155 -6.37 5.46 24.30
N GLY A 156 -7.41 4.95 23.64
CA GLY A 156 -7.69 3.52 23.60
C GLY A 156 -6.64 2.70 22.85
N HIS A 157 -5.93 3.28 21.87
CA HIS A 157 -4.79 2.64 21.21
C HIS A 157 -3.56 2.66 22.10
N LYS A 158 -3.27 3.79 22.78
CA LYS A 158 -2.19 3.87 23.78
C LYS A 158 -2.34 2.82 24.88
N VAL A 159 -3.54 2.63 25.42
CA VAL A 159 -3.81 1.61 26.46
C VAL A 159 -3.57 0.19 25.93
N ARG A 160 -4.06 -0.15 24.73
CA ARG A 160 -3.81 -1.48 24.11
C ARG A 160 -2.32 -1.71 23.85
N LEU A 161 -1.60 -0.69 23.39
CA LEU A 161 -0.16 -0.74 23.17
C LEU A 161 0.59 -0.95 24.49
N GLN A 162 0.29 -0.19 25.54
CA GLN A 162 0.89 -0.40 26.86
C GLN A 162 0.62 -1.82 27.39
N GLN A 163 -0.62 -2.33 27.26
CA GLN A 163 -0.97 -3.71 27.67
C GLN A 163 -0.25 -4.79 26.85
N THR A 164 -0.06 -4.56 25.55
CA THR A 164 0.65 -5.47 24.64
C THR A 164 2.14 -5.48 24.95
N PHE A 165 2.75 -4.31 25.07
CA PHE A 165 4.20 -4.17 25.27
C PHE A 165 4.66 -4.43 26.72
N ASN A 166 3.75 -4.46 27.69
CA ASN A 166 4.04 -4.94 29.04
C ASN A 166 4.20 -6.47 29.12
N ASP A 167 3.76 -7.23 28.11
CA ASP A 167 3.88 -8.70 28.04
C ASP A 167 4.29 -9.17 26.63
N ILE A 168 5.11 -8.37 25.93
CA ILE A 168 5.37 -8.55 24.49
C ILE A 168 5.92 -9.93 24.14
N THR A 169 6.86 -10.44 24.93
CA THR A 169 7.51 -11.74 24.70
C THR A 169 6.51 -12.90 24.70
N ASN A 170 5.56 -12.89 25.64
CA ASN A 170 4.52 -13.91 25.72
C ASN A 170 3.45 -13.71 24.63
N ARG A 171 3.09 -12.47 24.30
CA ARG A 171 2.18 -12.12 23.19
C ARG A 171 2.71 -12.64 21.85
N VAL A 172 4.00 -12.41 21.56
CA VAL A 172 4.67 -12.89 20.34
C VAL A 172 4.82 -14.41 20.33
N ARG A 173 5.11 -15.04 21.49
CA ARG A 173 5.11 -16.51 21.61
C ARG A 173 3.75 -17.11 21.25
N ILE A 174 2.67 -16.59 21.83
CA ILE A 174 1.29 -17.06 21.56
C ILE A 174 0.91 -16.84 20.08
N PHE A 175 1.24 -15.67 19.51
CA PHE A 175 1.04 -15.39 18.09
C PHE A 175 1.71 -16.45 17.18
N LYS A 176 2.99 -16.76 17.44
CA LYS A 176 3.73 -17.78 16.68
C LYS A 176 3.11 -19.16 16.84
N GLU A 177 2.75 -19.56 18.06
CA GLU A 177 2.11 -20.85 18.33
C GLU A 177 0.75 -21.00 17.61
N GLU A 178 -0.12 -19.98 17.67
CA GLU A 178 -1.39 -19.97 16.94
C GLU A 178 -1.20 -20.06 15.42
N ARG A 179 -0.27 -19.27 14.87
CA ARG A 179 0.03 -19.24 13.44
C ARG A 179 0.62 -20.56 12.95
N ASP A 180 1.55 -21.15 13.69
CA ASP A 180 2.16 -22.44 13.33
C ASP A 180 1.14 -23.59 13.41
N ASN A 181 0.21 -23.54 14.37
CA ASN A 181 -0.92 -24.48 14.46
C ASN A 181 -1.89 -24.33 13.28
N LEU A 182 -2.19 -23.09 12.86
CA LEU A 182 -2.97 -22.83 11.65
C LEU A 182 -2.27 -23.38 10.39
N ILE A 183 -0.97 -23.14 10.22
CA ILE A 183 -0.18 -23.66 9.10
C ILE A 183 -0.19 -25.19 9.07
N LYS A 184 -0.03 -25.85 10.22
CA LYS A 184 -0.14 -27.32 10.34
C LYS A 184 -1.53 -27.83 9.94
N SER A 185 -2.59 -27.19 10.43
CA SER A 185 -3.98 -27.55 10.10
C SER A 185 -4.28 -27.40 8.61
N VAL A 186 -3.80 -26.32 7.98
CA VAL A 186 -3.93 -26.09 6.53
C VAL A 186 -3.16 -27.17 5.75
N LYS A 187 -1.89 -27.44 6.08
CA LYS A 187 -1.09 -28.49 5.42
C LYS A 187 -1.73 -29.88 5.53
N HIS A 188 -2.29 -30.24 6.68
CA HIS A 188 -2.98 -31.52 6.87
C HIS A 188 -4.21 -31.68 5.96
N ARG A 189 -4.93 -30.59 5.65
CA ARG A 189 -6.08 -30.63 4.71
C ARG A 189 -5.67 -30.84 3.25
N PHE A 190 -4.42 -30.59 2.88
CA PHE A 190 -3.94 -30.73 1.49
C PHE A 190 -3.09 -31.99 1.24
N VAL A 191 -2.60 -32.66 2.29
CA VAL A 191 -1.72 -33.85 2.17
C VAL A 191 -2.36 -35.12 2.77
N GLY A 192 -3.49 -35.01 3.49
CA GLY A 192 -4.22 -36.14 4.04
C GLY A 192 -5.11 -36.86 3.02
N ASN A 193 -4.89 -38.16 2.85
CA ASN A 193 -5.66 -39.05 1.97
C ASN A 193 -7.18 -39.08 2.26
N ALA A 194 -7.94 -39.51 1.26
CA ALA A 194 -9.40 -39.63 1.26
C ALA A 194 -10.00 -40.28 2.52
N THR A 195 -11.02 -39.63 3.10
CA THR A 195 -12.16 -40.29 3.75
C THR A 195 -13.35 -39.31 3.82
N PRO A 196 -14.56 -39.70 3.37
CA PRO A 196 -15.72 -38.81 3.39
C PRO A 196 -16.40 -38.86 4.77
N GLN A 197 -16.07 -37.91 5.64
CA GLN A 197 -16.78 -37.71 6.91
C GLN A 197 -18.01 -36.82 6.70
N LEU A 198 -19.12 -37.51 6.39
CA LEU A 198 -20.53 -37.17 6.60
C LEU A 198 -20.95 -35.69 6.53
N LEU A 199 -21.83 -35.40 5.56
CA LEU A 199 -22.61 -34.17 5.49
C LEU A 199 -23.37 -33.95 6.82
N ASN A 200 -23.01 -32.88 7.54
CA ASN A 200 -23.88 -32.37 8.60
C ASN A 200 -25.21 -31.96 7.98
N SER A 201 -26.30 -32.60 8.42
CA SER A 201 -27.65 -32.32 7.96
C SER A 201 -28.05 -30.89 8.34
N VAL A 202 -27.91 -29.96 7.40
CA VAL A 202 -28.55 -28.64 7.49
C VAL A 202 -30.04 -28.87 7.27
N VAL A 203 -30.77 -29.09 8.37
CA VAL A 203 -32.23 -29.09 8.39
C VAL A 203 -32.68 -27.66 8.13
N VAL A 204 -32.83 -27.30 6.85
CA VAL A 204 -33.43 -26.03 6.43
C VAL A 204 -34.91 -26.04 6.83
N PRO A 205 -35.39 -25.06 7.62
CA PRO A 205 -36.82 -24.96 7.93
C PRO A 205 -37.63 -24.76 6.65
N LYS A 206 -38.63 -25.62 6.45
CA LYS A 206 -39.48 -25.63 5.25
C LYS A 206 -40.32 -24.34 5.18
N VAL A 207 -39.87 -23.37 4.37
CA VAL A 207 -40.61 -22.15 4.07
C VAL A 207 -41.96 -22.53 3.45
N ARG A 208 -43.04 -22.24 4.17
CA ARG A 208 -44.41 -22.54 3.76
C ARG A 208 -44.92 -21.37 2.91
N SER A 209 -44.80 -21.48 1.60
CA SER A 209 -45.30 -20.47 0.65
C SER A 209 -46.79 -20.18 0.91
N PRO A 210 -47.21 -18.91 1.06
CA PRO A 210 -48.62 -18.57 1.18
C PRO A 210 -49.34 -18.78 -0.16
N MET A 211 -50.46 -19.49 -0.13
CA MET A 211 -51.32 -19.69 -1.29
C MET A 211 -52.12 -18.41 -1.56
N ILE A 212 -51.90 -17.78 -2.72
CA ILE A 212 -52.72 -16.65 -3.18
C ILE A 212 -53.93 -17.23 -3.93
N LEU A 213 -55.14 -16.99 -3.41
CA LEU A 213 -56.39 -17.34 -4.07
C LEU A 213 -56.95 -16.11 -4.81
N PRO A 214 -57.38 -16.21 -6.08
CA PRO A 214 -57.98 -15.09 -6.79
C PRO A 214 -59.47 -14.94 -6.43
N ALA A 215 -59.91 -13.70 -6.22
CA ALA A 215 -61.33 -13.32 -6.16
C ALA A 215 -61.58 -12.14 -7.11
N HIS A 216 -62.68 -12.22 -7.85
CA HIS A 216 -63.12 -11.19 -8.80
C HIS A 216 -64.40 -10.47 -8.28
N PRO A 217 -64.78 -9.33 -8.87
CA PRO A 217 -65.50 -8.27 -8.16
C PRO A 217 -67.03 -8.44 -8.16
N HIS A 218 -67.75 -7.67 -7.32
CA HIS A 218 -68.92 -6.85 -7.72
C HIS A 218 -69.57 -6.01 -6.58
N THR A 219 -69.73 -4.70 -6.85
CA THR A 219 -70.85 -3.76 -6.52
C THR A 219 -71.64 -3.75 -5.19
N HIS A 220 -71.44 -2.66 -4.43
CA HIS A 220 -72.41 -1.72 -3.79
C HIS A 220 -73.47 -2.12 -2.71
N PRO A 221 -73.92 -1.15 -1.84
CA PRO A 221 -74.56 -1.41 -0.53
C PRO A 221 -76.03 -0.91 -0.44
N PRO A 222 -76.74 -0.89 0.73
CA PRO A 222 -76.56 0.20 1.73
C PRO A 222 -76.92 -0.08 3.24
N PHE A 223 -76.57 0.89 4.10
CA PHE A 223 -77.02 1.18 5.49
C PHE A 223 -76.63 0.28 6.70
N GLY A 224 -76.07 0.93 7.73
CA GLY A 224 -75.82 0.40 9.09
C GLY A 224 -74.84 1.31 9.88
N VAL A 225 -75.22 1.82 11.05
CA VAL A 225 -74.53 2.91 11.78
C VAL A 225 -73.66 2.38 12.95
N SER A 226 -72.45 2.91 13.17
CA SER A 226 -72.09 3.68 14.40
C SER A 226 -70.57 3.89 14.64
N THR A 227 -70.19 5.16 14.84
CA THR A 227 -69.14 5.70 15.73
C THR A 227 -67.90 4.86 16.12
N ARG A 228 -66.71 5.30 15.67
CA ARG A 228 -65.71 5.95 16.55
C ARG A 228 -64.69 6.73 15.72
N GLY A 229 -64.39 7.97 16.09
CA GLY A 229 -63.51 8.84 15.30
C GLY A 229 -62.03 8.45 15.41
N GLY A 230 -61.32 8.49 14.29
CA GLY A 230 -59.90 8.80 14.31
C GLY A 230 -59.69 10.31 14.36
N ASN A 231 -58.42 10.75 14.34
CA ASN A 231 -57.94 11.73 13.37
C ASN A 231 -56.41 11.83 13.43
N TYR A 232 -55.79 11.80 12.26
CA TYR A 232 -54.38 12.12 12.05
C TYR A 232 -54.18 13.63 12.00
N ILE A 233 -52.95 14.11 12.18
CA ILE A 233 -52.10 14.72 11.12
C ILE A 233 -50.88 15.40 11.75
N ALA A 234 -49.73 15.31 11.08
CA ALA A 234 -48.50 16.01 11.44
C ALA A 234 -48.43 17.40 10.80
N LEU A 235 -47.70 18.34 11.42
CA LEU A 235 -47.20 19.52 10.70
C LEU A 235 -45.97 20.14 11.40
N ASP A 236 -44.95 20.45 10.61
CA ASP A 236 -43.77 21.22 10.99
C ASP A 236 -44.12 22.60 11.58
N LYS A 237 -43.28 23.08 12.52
CA LYS A 237 -42.67 24.42 12.43
C LYS A 237 -41.57 24.70 13.47
N VAL A 238 -40.54 25.39 12.99
CA VAL A 238 -39.40 26.00 13.70
C VAL A 238 -39.84 27.11 14.67
N VAL A 239 -39.23 27.22 15.87
CA VAL A 239 -38.78 28.47 16.54
C VAL A 239 -37.67 28.15 17.58
N HIS A 240 -36.73 29.10 17.76
CA HIS A 240 -35.54 29.07 18.62
C HIS A 240 -35.81 29.42 20.13
N PRO A 241 -34.81 29.34 21.05
CA PRO A 241 -35.03 29.16 22.49
C PRO A 241 -35.02 30.46 23.33
N PRO A 242 -35.39 30.40 24.63
CA PRO A 242 -35.06 31.41 25.62
C PRO A 242 -33.82 31.05 26.50
N TYR A 243 -33.30 32.07 27.18
CA TYR A 243 -31.98 32.12 27.82
C TYR A 243 -31.94 31.88 29.34
N PHE A 244 -30.74 31.53 29.83
CA PHE A 244 -30.09 31.84 31.12
C PHE A 244 -30.89 31.91 32.45
N TYR A 245 -30.29 31.32 33.51
CA TYR A 245 -29.78 32.13 34.63
C TYR A 245 -28.54 31.49 35.28
N LYS A 246 -27.62 32.33 35.79
CA LYS A 246 -26.40 31.93 36.53
C LYS A 246 -26.65 31.77 38.03
N ARG A 247 -25.82 30.97 38.69
CA ARG A 247 -24.96 31.45 39.78
C ARG A 247 -23.53 30.99 39.54
#